data_AF-A0A1I4ZRH2-F1
#
_entry.id   AF-A0A1I4ZRH2-F1
#
_cell.length_a   1.000
_cell.length_b   1.000
_cell.length_c   1.000
_cell.angle_alpha   90.00
_cell.angle_beta   90.00
_cell.angle_gamma   90.00
#
_symmetry.space_group_name_H-M   'P 1'
#
loop_
_entity.id
_entity.type
_entity.pdbx_description
1 polymer ?
#
loop_
_entity_poly.entity_id
_entity_poly.type
_entity_poly.pdbx_seq_one_letter_code
_entity_poly.pdbx_strand_id
1 'polypeptide(L)'
;MKKWKIAFWCCLTILVLITIISAYSIIDQAYALTYQKVYYTETESDFENLIEIINKTDLSRIQIENVFKNHADYEYMDFQNDTISLNRISLIFKNGKLKTIIRD
;
A
#
# COMPACT_ATOMS: atom_id res chain seq x y z
N MET A 1 -20.45 -40.19 36.67
CA MET A 1 -20.22 -40.26 35.20
C MET A 1 -18.86 -40.89 34.94
N LYS A 2 -18.72 -41.74 33.91
CA LYS A 2 -17.42 -42.36 33.57
C LYS A 2 -16.41 -41.28 33.16
N LYS A 3 -15.15 -41.38 33.62
CA LYS A 3 -14.08 -40.40 33.39
C LYS A 3 -13.90 -40.04 31.90
N TRP A 4 -14.01 -41.02 31.01
CA TRP A 4 -13.94 -40.82 29.55
C TRP A 4 -15.05 -39.92 29.00
N LYS A 5 -16.27 -39.99 29.55
CA LYS A 5 -17.39 -39.16 29.12
C LYS A 5 -17.14 -37.68 29.45
N ILE A 6 -16.50 -37.38 30.58
CA ILE A 6 -16.14 -36.01 31.00
C ILE A 6 -15.07 -35.45 30.06
N ALA A 7 -14.01 -36.22 29.81
CA ALA A 7 -12.95 -35.82 28.88
C ALA A 7 -13.50 -35.53 27.47
N PHE A 8 -14.42 -36.37 26.97
CA PHE A 8 -15.09 -36.14 25.70
C PHE A 8 -15.82 -34.80 25.65
N TRP A 9 -16.61 -34.47 26.68
CA TRP A 9 -17.33 -33.19 26.72
C TRP A 9 -16.39 -32.00 26.85
N CYS A 10 -15.29 -32.10 27.61
CA CYS A 10 -14.29 -31.04 27.66
C CYS A 10 -13.60 -30.81 26.31
N CYS A 11 -13.23 -31.86 25.59
CA CYS A 11 -12.66 -31.73 24.25
C CYS A 11 -13.67 -31.13 23.26
N LEU A 12 -14.93 -31.57 23.34
CA LEU A 12 -15.98 -31.07 22.46
C LEU A 12 -16.25 -29.58 22.68
N THR A 13 -16.32 -29.11 23.93
CA THR A 13 -16.55 -27.68 24.21
C THR A 13 -15.38 -26.83 23.73
N ILE A 14 -14.14 -27.27 23.93
CA ILE A 14 -12.95 -26.59 23.43
C ILE A 14 -12.97 -26.53 21.90
N LEU A 15 -13.30 -27.64 21.23
CA LEU A 15 -13.39 -27.70 19.78
C LEU A 15 -14.44 -26.70 19.23
N VAL A 16 -15.62 -26.65 19.86
CA VAL A 16 -16.69 -25.72 19.48
C VAL A 16 -16.24 -24.27 19.67
N LEU A 17 -15.60 -23.95 20.80
CA LEU A 17 -15.09 -22.60 21.06
C LEU A 17 -14.03 -22.19 20.03
N ILE A 18 -13.07 -23.07 19.74
CA ILE A 18 -12.03 -22.81 18.73
C ILE A 18 -12.65 -22.59 17.36
N THR A 19 -13.65 -23.39 17.00
CA THR A 19 -14.33 -23.26 15.70
C THR A 19 -15.02 -21.91 15.56
N ILE A 20 -15.73 -21.46 16.60
CA ILE A 20 -16.42 -20.17 16.60
C ILE A 20 -15.41 -19.01 16.52
N ILE A 21 -14.35 -19.03 17.33
CA ILE A 21 -13.30 -18.00 17.33
C ILE A 21 -12.62 -17.95 15.96
N SER A 22 -12.29 -19.11 15.38
CA SER A 22 -11.65 -19.19 14.07
C SER A 22 -12.53 -18.62 12.97
N ALA A 23 -13.83 -18.95 12.97
CA ALA A 23 -14.79 -18.39 12.01
C ALA A 23 -14.87 -16.86 12.12
N TYR A 24 -14.92 -16.33 13.34
CA TYR A 24 -14.88 -14.89 13.58
C TYR A 24 -13.59 -14.24 13.05
N SER A 25 -12.43 -14.82 13.36
CA SER A 25 -11.13 -14.31 12.89
C SER A 25 -10.98 -14.34 11.37
N ILE A 26 -11.56 -15.32 10.68
CA ILE A 26 -11.54 -15.38 9.22
C ILE A 26 -12.37 -14.23 8.63
N ILE A 27 -13.56 -13.97 9.20
CA ILE A 27 -14.43 -12.88 8.74
C ILE A 27 -13.74 -11.53 8.96
N ASP A 28 -13.17 -11.31 10.14
CA ASP A 28 -12.45 -10.07 10.47
C ASP A 28 -11.27 -9.80 9.52
N GLN A 29 -10.44 -10.83 9.28
CA GLN A 29 -9.35 -10.75 8.31
C GLN A 29 -9.85 -10.47 6.87
N ALA A 30 -10.99 -11.05 6.48
CA ALA A 30 -11.58 -10.80 5.17
C ALA A 30 -12.05 -9.33 5.02
N TYR A 31 -12.65 -8.75 6.08
CA TYR A 31 -12.99 -7.33 6.10
C TYR A 31 -11.75 -6.46 6.01
N ALA A 32 -10.74 -6.71 6.84
CA ALA A 32 -9.48 -5.95 6.84
C ALA A 32 -8.82 -5.96 5.45
N LEU A 33 -8.73 -7.14 4.81
CA LEU A 33 -8.18 -7.27 3.46
C LEU A 33 -9.00 -6.51 2.42
N THR A 34 -10.33 -6.54 2.54
CA THR A 34 -11.24 -5.84 1.61
C THR A 34 -11.08 -4.33 1.73
N TYR A 35 -11.12 -3.79 2.95
CA TYR A 35 -10.91 -2.35 3.17
C TYR A 35 -9.53 -1.92 2.73
N GLN A 36 -8.49 -2.68 3.07
CA GLN A 36 -7.14 -2.41 2.59
C GLN A 36 -7.14 -2.35 1.06
N LYS A 37 -7.69 -3.35 0.37
CA LYS A 37 -7.76 -3.34 -1.10
C LYS A 37 -8.48 -2.10 -1.65
N VAL A 38 -9.60 -1.70 -1.06
CA VAL A 38 -10.35 -0.51 -1.47
C VAL A 38 -9.49 0.75 -1.32
N TYR A 39 -8.92 0.99 -0.13
CA TYR A 39 -8.06 2.15 0.11
C TYR A 39 -6.84 2.19 -0.82
N TYR A 40 -6.22 1.04 -1.07
CA TYR A 40 -5.12 0.95 -2.03
C TYR A 40 -5.57 1.28 -3.45
N THR A 41 -6.75 0.83 -3.86
CA THR A 41 -7.31 1.10 -5.20
C THR A 41 -7.66 2.59 -5.36
N GLU A 42 -8.27 3.19 -4.35
CA GLU A 42 -8.56 4.64 -4.33
C GLU A 42 -7.27 5.46 -4.39
N THR A 43 -6.28 5.10 -3.58
CA THR A 43 -4.96 5.74 -3.59
C THR A 43 -4.28 5.61 -4.96
N GLU A 44 -4.41 4.46 -5.61
CA GLU A 44 -3.87 4.22 -6.95
C GLU A 44 -4.56 5.10 -8.00
N SER A 45 -5.89 5.21 -7.95
CA SER A 45 -6.65 6.13 -8.80
C SER A 45 -6.23 7.59 -8.59
N ASP A 46 -6.02 8.02 -7.35
CA ASP A 46 -5.54 9.38 -7.06
C ASP A 46 -4.13 9.62 -7.60
N PHE A 47 -3.24 8.63 -7.51
CA PHE A 47 -1.93 8.72 -8.14
C PHE A 47 -2.04 8.81 -9.66
N GLU A 48 -2.87 7.99 -10.32
CA GLU A 48 -3.07 8.08 -11.77
C GLU A 48 -3.57 9.47 -12.19
N ASN A 49 -4.53 10.04 -11.45
CA ASN A 49 -5.01 11.40 -11.69
C ASN A 49 -3.90 12.45 -11.54
N LEU A 50 -3.08 12.34 -10.49
CA LEU A 50 -1.92 13.22 -10.30
C LEU A 50 -0.92 13.08 -11.45
N ILE A 51 -0.66 11.85 -11.92
CA ILE A 51 0.21 11.61 -13.07
C ILE A 51 -0.36 12.29 -14.32
N GLU A 52 -1.66 12.20 -14.56
CA GLU A 52 -2.30 12.85 -15.70
C GLU A 52 -2.18 14.38 -15.63
N ILE A 53 -2.45 14.98 -14.46
CA ILE A 53 -2.33 16.42 -14.23
C ILE A 53 -0.87 16.88 -14.43
N ILE A 54 0.07 16.12 -13.88
CA ILE A 54 1.50 16.41 -13.97
C ILE A 54 1.98 16.30 -15.43
N ASN A 55 1.59 15.27 -16.17
CA ASN A 55 1.95 15.12 -17.58
C ASN A 55 1.36 16.24 -18.47
N LYS A 56 0.25 16.84 -18.06
CA LYS A 56 -0.37 18.00 -18.74
C LYS A 56 0.27 19.34 -18.37
N THR A 57 1.09 19.39 -17.32
CA THR A 57 1.74 20.61 -16.85
C THR A 57 3.21 20.67 -17.26
N ASP A 58 3.69 21.86 -17.57
CA ASP A 58 5.08 22.07 -17.98
C ASP A 58 6.00 22.24 -16.76
N LEU A 59 6.06 21.20 -15.92
CA LEU A 59 6.86 21.21 -14.70
C LEU A 59 8.34 20.95 -15.02
N SER A 60 9.18 21.90 -14.63
CA SER A 60 10.63 21.77 -14.73
C SER A 60 11.20 20.92 -13.59
N ARG A 61 12.28 20.19 -13.87
CA ARG A 61 13.01 19.37 -12.87
C ARG A 61 13.40 20.16 -11.62
N ILE A 62 13.84 21.40 -11.79
CA ILE A 62 14.28 22.29 -10.69
C ILE A 62 13.12 22.61 -9.74
N GLN A 63 11.91 22.80 -10.27
CA GLN A 63 10.73 23.04 -9.45
C GLN A 63 10.38 21.81 -8.62
N ILE A 64 10.49 20.62 -9.20
CA ILE A 64 10.23 19.34 -8.52
C ILE A 64 11.30 19.07 -7.45
N GLU A 65 12.57 19.27 -7.76
CA GLU A 65 13.68 19.12 -6.80
C GLU A 65 13.52 20.07 -5.60
N ASN A 66 13.11 21.33 -5.84
CA ASN A 66 12.85 22.28 -4.76
C ASN A 66 11.73 21.84 -3.81
N VAL A 67 10.74 21.09 -4.28
CA VAL A 67 9.70 20.50 -3.41
C VAL A 67 10.29 19.39 -2.53
N PHE A 68 11.18 18.58 -3.10
CA PHE A 68 11.79 17.46 -2.37
C PHE A 68 12.91 17.87 -1.40
N LYS A 69 13.45 19.09 -1.47
CA LYS A 69 14.55 19.55 -0.58
C LYS A 69 14.31 19.36 0.92
N ASN A 70 13.06 19.37 1.36
CA ASN A 70 12.69 19.18 2.76
C ASN A 70 12.16 17.76 3.05
N HIS A 71 12.20 16.86 2.07
CA HIS A 71 11.74 15.49 2.22
C HIS A 71 12.79 14.67 2.98
N ALA A 72 12.33 13.81 3.90
CA ALA A 72 13.23 13.01 4.76
C ALA A 72 14.20 12.12 3.96
N ASP A 73 13.77 11.68 2.77
CA ASP A 73 14.56 10.79 1.91
C ASP A 73 15.35 11.53 0.81
N TYR A 74 15.40 12.86 0.84
CA TYR A 74 16.03 13.68 -0.22
C TYR A 74 17.47 13.25 -0.54
N GLU A 75 18.26 12.95 0.51
CA GLU A 75 19.67 12.56 0.36
C GLU A 75 19.87 11.22 -0.37
N TYR A 76 18.83 10.40 -0.44
CA TYR A 76 18.86 9.09 -1.10
C TYR A 76 18.23 9.10 -2.49
N MET A 77 17.65 10.22 -2.91
CA MET A 77 17.06 10.37 -4.24
C MET A 77 18.14 10.77 -5.25
N ASP A 78 18.15 10.08 -6.39
CA ASP A 78 19.03 10.42 -7.50
C ASP A 78 18.39 11.52 -8.36
N PHE A 79 18.82 12.75 -8.13
CA PHE A 79 18.47 13.92 -8.94
C PHE A 79 19.48 14.22 -10.04
N GLN A 80 20.41 13.32 -10.37
CA GLN A 80 21.39 13.52 -11.46
C GLN A 80 20.96 12.82 -12.75
N ASN A 81 20.22 11.71 -12.65
CA ASN A 81 19.70 10.99 -13.81
C ASN A 81 18.36 11.52 -14.34
N ASP A 82 17.99 11.15 -15.56
CA ASP A 82 16.71 11.50 -16.17
C ASP A 82 15.50 10.79 -15.50
N THR A 83 15.73 10.05 -14.41
CA THR A 83 14.70 9.38 -13.62
C THR A 83 14.94 9.66 -12.14
N ILE A 84 13.93 10.18 -11.44
CA ILE A 84 13.93 10.33 -9.99
C ILE A 84 13.03 9.25 -9.43
N SER A 85 13.60 8.27 -8.74
CA SER A 85 12.84 7.19 -8.09
C SER A 85 12.43 7.59 -6.68
N LEU A 86 11.13 7.44 -6.41
CA LEU A 86 10.54 7.47 -5.08
C LEU A 86 10.22 6.03 -4.66
N ASN A 87 9.74 5.86 -3.44
CA ASN A 87 9.50 4.54 -2.84
C ASN A 87 8.49 3.63 -3.60
N ARG A 88 7.66 4.19 -4.49
CA ARG A 88 6.64 3.44 -5.26
C ARG A 88 6.49 3.88 -6.71
N ILE A 89 7.14 4.98 -7.10
CA ILE A 89 6.97 5.61 -8.41
C ILE A 89 8.31 6.17 -8.87
N SER A 90 8.52 6.15 -10.17
CA SER A 90 9.67 6.72 -10.85
C SER A 90 9.21 7.87 -11.77
N LEU A 91 9.74 9.06 -11.54
CA LEU A 91 9.49 10.26 -12.34
C LEU A 91 10.51 10.33 -13.48
N ILE A 92 10.08 10.26 -14.73
CA ILE A 92 10.97 10.26 -15.90
C ILE A 92 10.92 11.61 -16.61
N PHE A 93 12.08 12.23 -16.74
CA PHE A 93 12.29 13.53 -17.35
C PHE A 93 12.83 13.40 -18.77
N LYS A 94 12.44 14.34 -19.63
CA LYS A 94 13.04 14.52 -20.95
C LYS A 94 13.23 16.01 -21.21
N ASN A 95 14.45 16.41 -21.58
CA ASN A 95 14.81 17.82 -21.80
C ASN A 95 14.53 18.72 -20.58
N GLY A 96 14.75 18.20 -19.36
CA GLY A 96 14.53 18.96 -18.11
C GLY A 96 13.06 19.14 -17.71
N LYS A 97 12.12 18.53 -18.44
CA LYS A 97 10.68 18.56 -18.17
C LYS A 97 10.18 17.18 -17.82
N LEU A 98 9.20 17.11 -16.92
CA LEU A 98 8.59 15.83 -16.56
C LEU A 98 7.80 15.30 -17.75
N LYS A 99 8.13 14.08 -18.18
CA LYS A 99 7.53 13.46 -19.37
C LYS A 99 6.55 12.34 -19.02
N THR A 100 6.90 11.51 -18.03
CA THR A 100 6.05 10.40 -17.62
C THR A 100 6.36 10.00 -16.19
N ILE A 101 5.44 9.28 -15.58
CA ILE A 101 5.59 8.71 -14.24
C ILE A 101 5.22 7.23 -14.37
N ILE A 102 6.09 6.37 -13.86
CA ILE A 102 5.93 4.92 -13.91
C ILE A 102 5.86 4.39 -12.48
N ARG A 103 5.02 3.38 -12.25
CA ARG A 103 5.00 2.62 -11.00
C ARG A 103 6.07 1.53 -11.05
N ASP A 104 6.89 1.44 -10.00
CA ASP A 104 7.89 0.37 -9.85
C ASP A 104 7.24 -0.98 -9.46
#